data_AF-A0ABD6ENU0-F1
#
_entry.id   AF-A0ABD6ENU0-F1
#
_cell.length_a   1.000
_cell.length_b   1.000
_cell.length_c   1.000
_cell.angle_alpha   90.00
_cell.angle_beta   90.00
_cell.angle_gamma   90.00
#
_symmetry.space_group_name_H-M   'P 1'
#
loop_
_entity.id
_entity.type
_entity.pdbx_description
1 polymer ?
#
loop_
_entity_poly.entity_id
_entity_poly.type
_entity_poly.pdbx_seq_one_letter_code
_entity_poly.pdbx_strand_id
1 'polypeptide(L)'
;MFQLFLRMNRRTGSLRFLRNGLPFFSIVAGGAIALYFGQQVRFIFRKSKKAEDNLTELKKDLEGLGVQVKQGVSIETVYKEVEALDTENWENIRGPREYEDNTEYITAK
;
A
#
# COMPACT_ATOMS: atom_id res chain seq x y z
N MET A 1 2.96 69.73 34.73
CA MET A 1 2.94 68.87 33.53
C MET A 1 3.69 67.57 33.80
N PHE A 2 3.23 66.71 34.73
CA PHE A 2 3.87 65.40 35.00
C PHE A 2 2.96 64.45 35.80
N GLN A 3 1.65 64.46 35.55
CA GLN A 3 0.67 63.62 36.26
C GLN A 3 -0.38 63.05 35.31
N LEU A 4 0.01 62.58 34.11
CA LEU A 4 -0.99 62.07 33.16
C LEU A 4 -0.53 60.95 32.21
N PHE A 5 0.49 60.15 32.56
CA PHE A 5 0.97 59.10 31.64
C PHE A 5 0.84 57.65 32.11
N LEU A 6 0.42 57.36 33.34
CA LEU A 6 0.34 55.96 33.81
C LEU A 6 -1.03 55.60 34.36
N ARG A 7 -2.04 55.54 33.47
CA ARG A 7 -3.24 54.75 33.73
C ARG A 7 -3.76 54.10 32.46
N MET A 8 -2.96 53.20 31.89
CA MET A 8 -3.44 52.26 30.88
C MET A 8 -2.82 50.89 31.15
N ASN A 9 -3.36 50.15 32.12
CA ASN A 9 -3.19 48.71 32.11
C ASN A 9 -4.29 47.99 32.93
N ARG A 10 -5.44 47.73 32.29
CA ARG A 10 -6.41 46.73 32.75
C ARG A 10 -7.10 46.07 31.55
N ARG A 11 -6.38 45.20 30.85
CA ARG A 11 -6.96 44.13 30.00
C ARG A 11 -6.11 42.87 30.10
N THR A 12 -6.14 42.20 31.26
CA THR A 12 -5.36 40.99 31.57
C THR A 12 -6.19 39.70 31.55
N GLY A 13 -7.20 39.63 30.66
CA GLY A 13 -8.06 38.44 30.49
C GLY A 13 -7.47 37.39 29.55
N SER A 14 -7.02 37.79 28.35
CA SER A 14 -6.56 36.87 27.29
C SER A 14 -5.18 36.24 27.56
N LEU A 15 -4.29 36.95 28.25
CA LEU A 15 -2.93 36.47 28.53
C LEU A 15 -2.89 35.30 29.54
N ARG A 16 -3.90 35.17 30.40
CA ARG A 16 -3.99 34.05 31.35
C ARG A 16 -4.32 32.73 30.64
N PHE A 17 -5.18 32.79 29.63
CA PHE A 17 -5.51 31.63 28.80
C PHE A 17 -4.31 31.19 27.95
N LEU A 18 -3.57 32.14 27.37
CA LEU A 18 -2.34 31.80 26.62
C LEU A 18 -1.27 31.15 27.50
N ARG A 19 -1.13 31.59 28.75
CA ARG A 19 -0.14 31.04 29.68
C ARG A 19 -0.51 29.65 30.22
N ASN A 20 -1.80 29.42 30.51
CA ASN A 20 -2.24 28.23 31.24
C ASN A 20 -3.10 27.26 30.40
N GLY A 21 -3.91 27.79 29.48
CA GLY A 21 -4.80 26.99 28.62
C GLY A 21 -4.10 26.48 27.37
N LEU A 22 -3.31 27.32 26.71
CA LEU A 22 -2.58 26.93 25.49
C LEU A 22 -1.69 25.67 25.67
N PRO A 23 -0.85 25.54 26.72
CA PRO A 23 -0.04 24.34 26.91
C PRO A 23 -0.89 23.09 27.21
N PHE A 24 -2.04 23.25 27.86
CA PHE A 24 -2.96 22.12 28.09
C PHE A 24 -3.56 21.63 26.76
N PHE A 25 -4.12 22.55 25.97
CA PHE A 25 -4.73 22.19 24.69
C PHE A 25 -3.72 21.71 23.65
N SER A 26 -2.46 22.18 23.69
CA SER A 26 -1.43 21.66 22.80
C SER A 26 -1.10 20.19 23.09
N ILE A 27 -1.06 19.79 24.37
CA ILE A 27 -0.88 18.38 24.76
C ILE A 27 -2.08 17.55 24.33
N VAL A 28 -3.31 18.04 24.54
CA VAL A 28 -4.53 17.31 24.14
C VAL A 28 -4.58 17.13 22.62
N ALA A 29 -4.39 18.21 21.86
CA ALA A 29 -4.40 18.17 20.41
C ALA A 29 -3.25 17.30 19.87
N GLY A 30 -2.03 17.47 20.41
CA GLY A 30 -0.87 16.66 20.05
C GLY A 30 -1.07 15.17 20.37
N GLY A 31 -1.64 14.85 21.53
CA GLY A 31 -1.96 13.48 21.93
C GLY A 31 -3.02 12.84 21.04
N ALA A 32 -4.09 13.56 20.70
CA ALA A 32 -5.11 13.09 19.78
C ALA A 32 -4.52 12.79 18.38
N ILE A 33 -3.67 13.69 17.87
CA ILE A 33 -2.98 13.50 16.59
C ILE A 33 -2.02 12.30 16.66
N ALA A 34 -1.23 12.18 17.72
CA ALA A 34 -0.30 11.07 17.90
C ALA A 34 -1.02 9.71 17.96
N LEU A 35 -2.12 9.63 18.72
CA LEU A 35 -2.95 8.43 18.78
C LEU A 35 -3.55 8.08 17.42
N TYR A 36 -4.05 9.08 16.69
CA TYR A 36 -4.60 8.90 15.35
C TYR A 36 -3.58 8.31 14.38
N PHE A 37 -2.39 8.90 14.28
CA PHE A 37 -1.31 8.39 13.42
C PHE A 37 -0.82 7.01 13.88
N GLY A 38 -0.67 6.78 15.18
CA GLY A 38 -0.28 5.48 15.71
C GLY A 38 -1.28 4.37 15.36
N GLN A 39 -2.58 4.67 15.42
CA GLN A 39 -3.63 3.73 15.01
C GLN A 39 -3.57 3.44 13.50
N GLN A 40 -3.40 4.46 12.66
CA GLN A 40 -3.28 4.28 11.21
C GLN A 40 -2.10 3.38 10.85
N VAL A 41 -0.92 3.66 11.40
CA VAL A 41 0.28 2.86 11.17
C VAL A 41 0.02 1.40 11.53
N ARG A 42 -0.47 1.14 12.74
CA ARG A 42 -0.79 -0.23 13.19
C ARG A 42 -1.78 -0.94 12.27
N PHE A 43 -2.80 -0.22 11.80
CA PHE A 43 -3.82 -0.79 10.93
C PHE A 43 -3.28 -1.15 9.55
N ILE A 44 -2.49 -0.27 8.93
CA ILE A 44 -1.85 -0.51 7.63
C ILE A 44 -0.93 -1.73 7.72
N PHE A 45 -0.02 -1.77 8.70
CA PHE A 45 0.88 -2.92 8.91
C PHE A 45 0.15 -4.22 9.19
N ARG A 46 -0.96 -4.18 9.94
CA ARG A 46 -1.77 -5.37 10.18
C ARG A 46 -2.44 -5.88 8.90
N LYS A 47 -2.91 -4.98 8.05
CA LYS A 47 -3.52 -5.35 6.76
C LYS A 47 -2.49 -5.96 5.81
N SER A 48 -1.31 -5.35 5.68
CA SER A 48 -0.24 -5.87 4.81
C SER A 48 0.20 -7.27 5.26
N LYS A 49 0.47 -7.44 6.55
CA LYS A 49 0.87 -8.74 7.11
C LYS A 49 -0.19 -9.82 6.87
N LYS A 50 -1.48 -9.51 7.10
CA LYS A 50 -2.55 -10.47 6.80
C LYS A 50 -2.61 -10.87 5.32
N ALA A 51 -2.39 -9.92 4.41
CA ALA A 51 -2.37 -10.22 2.99
C ALA A 51 -1.19 -11.14 2.63
N GLU A 52 -0.01 -10.88 3.18
CA GLU A 52 1.19 -11.73 3.00
C GLU A 52 0.98 -13.14 3.58
N ASP A 53 0.44 -13.23 4.80
CA ASP A 53 0.14 -14.51 5.46
C ASP A 53 -0.85 -15.34 4.61
N ASN A 54 -1.95 -14.71 4.17
CA ASN A 54 -2.96 -15.36 3.31
C ASN A 54 -2.39 -15.80 1.95
N LEU A 55 -1.53 -14.98 1.33
CA LEU A 55 -0.88 -15.34 0.07
C LEU A 55 0.04 -16.55 0.25
N THR A 56 0.76 -16.61 1.37
CA THR A 56 1.66 -17.72 1.68
C THR A 56 0.87 -19.02 1.87
N GLU A 57 -0.24 -18.96 2.59
CA GLU A 57 -1.16 -20.10 2.77
C GLU A 57 -1.75 -20.55 1.43
N LEU A 58 -2.28 -19.62 0.63
CA LEU A 58 -2.84 -19.93 -0.68
C LEU A 58 -1.83 -20.59 -1.62
N LYS A 59 -0.58 -20.11 -1.64
CA LYS A 59 0.48 -20.73 -2.45
C LYS A 59 0.71 -22.18 -2.06
N LYS A 60 0.77 -22.44 -0.75
CA LYS A 60 0.96 -23.79 -0.21
C LYS A 60 -0.21 -24.72 -0.58
N ASP A 61 -1.44 -24.22 -0.49
CA ASP A 61 -2.63 -25.00 -0.86
C ASP A 61 -2.65 -25.33 -2.36
N LEU A 62 -2.31 -24.36 -3.21
CA LEU A 62 -2.21 -24.56 -4.66
C LEU A 62 -1.11 -25.56 -5.04
N GLU A 63 0.06 -25.48 -4.40
CA GLU A 63 1.13 -26.47 -4.58
C GLU A 63 0.67 -27.87 -4.16
N GLY A 64 -0.09 -27.98 -3.06
CA GLY A 64 -0.69 -29.24 -2.61
C GLY A 64 -1.71 -29.84 -3.59
N LEU A 65 -2.34 -29.00 -4.41
CA LEU A 65 -3.24 -29.40 -5.50
C LEU A 65 -2.50 -29.69 -6.82
N GLY A 66 -1.17 -29.58 -6.85
CA GLY A 66 -0.34 -29.79 -8.04
C GLY A 66 -0.28 -28.60 -8.99
N VAL A 67 -0.74 -27.42 -8.58
CA VAL A 67 -0.62 -26.18 -9.36
C VAL A 67 0.76 -25.58 -9.13
N GLN A 68 1.54 -25.42 -10.20
CA GLN A 68 2.85 -24.78 -10.11
C GLN A 68 2.70 -23.27 -9.97
N VAL A 69 3.04 -22.74 -8.80
CA VAL A 69 3.03 -21.29 -8.56
C VAL A 69 4.43 -20.73 -8.83
N LYS A 70 4.54 -19.79 -9.78
CA LYS A 70 5.80 -19.08 -10.05
C LYS A 70 6.22 -18.28 -8.80
N GLN A 71 7.48 -18.45 -8.36
CA GLN A 71 8.06 -17.73 -7.23
C GLN A 71 8.86 -16.51 -7.70
N GLY A 72 8.93 -15.46 -6.89
CA GLY A 72 9.72 -14.27 -7.20
C GLY A 72 9.20 -13.42 -8.35
N VAL A 73 7.90 -13.53 -8.68
CA VAL A 73 7.27 -12.75 -9.74
C VAL A 73 7.07 -11.30 -9.29
N SER A 74 7.67 -10.36 -10.01
CA SER A 74 7.44 -8.92 -9.87
C SER A 74 6.69 -8.37 -11.10
N ILE A 75 6.17 -7.15 -10.98
CA ILE A 75 5.50 -6.49 -12.11
C ILE A 75 6.48 -6.34 -13.28
N GLU A 76 7.73 -6.02 -13.00
CA GLU A 76 8.79 -5.87 -14.02
C GLU A 76 9.13 -7.20 -14.68
N THR A 77 9.16 -8.30 -13.95
CA THR A 77 9.41 -9.62 -14.56
C THR A 77 8.26 -10.02 -15.47
N VAL A 78 7.01 -9.78 -15.05
CA VAL A 78 5.83 -10.06 -15.89
C VAL A 78 5.78 -9.14 -17.10
N TYR A 79 6.09 -7.85 -16.91
CA TYR A 79 6.14 -6.89 -18.01
C TYR A 79 7.15 -7.32 -19.07
N LYS A 80 8.37 -7.70 -18.67
CA LYS A 80 9.39 -8.21 -19.60
C LYS A 80 8.97 -9.51 -20.29
N GLU A 81 8.29 -10.41 -19.58
CA GLU A 81 7.75 -11.64 -20.17
C GLU A 81 6.74 -11.30 -21.27
N VAL A 82 5.82 -10.36 -20.99
CA VAL A 82 4.78 -9.93 -21.95
C VAL A 82 5.37 -9.13 -23.12
N GLU A 83 6.33 -8.24 -22.87
CA GLU A 83 7.00 -7.44 -23.90
C GLU A 83 7.81 -8.31 -24.87
N ALA A 84 8.36 -9.43 -24.38
CA ALA A 84 9.10 -10.38 -25.22
C ALA A 84 8.20 -11.29 -26.08
N LEU A 85 6.87 -11.29 -25.87
CA LEU A 85 5.96 -12.10 -26.66
C LEU A 85 5.74 -11.47 -28.05
N ASP A 86 5.95 -12.26 -29.10
CA ASP A 86 5.62 -11.85 -30.45
C ASP A 86 4.09 -11.74 -30.59
N THR A 87 3.62 -10.49 -30.61
CA THR A 87 2.19 -10.17 -30.78
C THR A 87 1.87 -9.82 -32.23
N GLU A 88 2.88 -9.57 -33.07
CA GLU A 88 2.70 -9.09 -34.43
C GLU A 88 2.63 -10.24 -35.45
N ASN A 89 3.34 -11.35 -35.22
CA ASN A 89 3.35 -12.51 -36.12
C ASN A 89 2.69 -13.75 -35.51
N TRP A 90 1.63 -13.56 -34.72
CA TRP A 90 0.92 -14.71 -34.14
C TRP A 90 0.18 -15.49 -35.24
N GLU A 91 0.35 -16.81 -35.26
CA GLU A 91 -0.36 -17.72 -36.16
C GLU A 91 -1.23 -18.70 -35.35
N ASN A 92 -2.42 -19.02 -35.86
CA ASN A 92 -3.29 -20.01 -35.21
C ASN A 92 -2.84 -21.43 -35.57
N ILE A 93 -2.11 -22.07 -34.67
CA ILE A 93 -1.75 -23.48 -34.82
C ILE A 93 -2.86 -24.32 -34.20
N ARG A 94 -3.61 -24.99 -35.08
CA ARG A 94 -4.67 -25.93 -34.68
C ARG A 94 -4.06 -27.18 -34.06
N GLY A 95 -4.72 -27.71 -33.03
CA GLY A 95 -4.37 -29.02 -32.48
C GLY A 95 -4.56 -30.14 -33.52
N PRO A 96 -3.72 -31.19 -33.50
CA PRO A 96 -3.80 -32.28 -34.46
C PRO A 96 -5.08 -33.11 -34.25
N ARG A 97 -5.73 -33.51 -35.35
CA ARG A 97 -6.77 -34.53 -35.33
C ARG A 97 -6.12 -35.91 -35.32
N GLU A 98 -6.84 -36.93 -34.86
CA GLU A 98 -6.32 -38.31 -34.71
C GLU A 98 -5.73 -38.91 -36.00
N TYR A 99 -6.13 -38.41 -37.18
CA TYR A 99 -5.71 -38.88 -38.49
C TYR A 99 -4.86 -37.87 -39.30
N GLU A 100 -4.52 -36.72 -38.72
CA GLU A 100 -3.71 -35.69 -39.39
C GLU A 100 -2.26 -35.70 -38.90
N ASP A 101 -1.35 -35.26 -39.75
CA ASP A 101 0.06 -35.08 -39.38
C ASP A 101 0.18 -33.99 -38.29
N ASN A 102 0.95 -34.29 -37.25
CA ASN A 102 1.12 -33.45 -36.06
C ASN A 102 2.45 -32.69 -36.03
N THR A 103 3.25 -32.77 -37.10
CA THR A 103 4.56 -32.10 -37.19
C THR A 103 4.48 -30.60 -36.91
N GLU A 104 3.51 -29.90 -37.50
CA GLU A 104 3.29 -28.45 -37.31
C GLU A 104 3.08 -28.08 -35.82
N TYR A 105 2.25 -28.86 -35.12
CA TYR A 105 1.98 -28.66 -33.70
C TYR A 105 3.18 -28.99 -32.80
N ILE A 106 3.95 -30.02 -33.15
CA ILE A 106 5.15 -30.41 -32.39
C ILE A 106 6.27 -29.40 -32.56
N THR A 107 6.46 -28.84 -33.76
CA THR A 107 7.53 -27.87 -34.04
C THR A 107 7.30 -26.52 -33.36
N ALA A 108 6.05 -26.14 -33.11
CA ALA A 108 5.71 -24.88 -32.48
C ALA A 108 5.67 -24.90 -30.94
N LYS A 109 5.82 -26.07 -30.32
CA LYS A 109 5.84 -26.26 -28.87
C LYS A 109 7.25 -26.13 -28.31
#